data_AF-A0A1N6K8V6-F1
#
_entry.id   AF-A0A1N6K8V6-F1
#
_cell.length_a   1.000
_cell.length_b   1.000
_cell.length_c   1.000
_cell.angle_alpha   90.00
_cell.angle_beta   90.00
_cell.angle_gamma   90.00
#
_symmetry.space_group_name_H-M   'P 1'
#
loop_
_entity.id
_entity.type
_entity.pdbx_description
1 polymer ?
#
loop_
_entity_poly.entity_id
_entity_poly.type
_entity_poly.pdbx_seq_one_letter_code
_entity_poly.pdbx_strand_id
1 'polypeptide(L)'
;MNEKKRLDQPAESDAIHWVEINRNAAERALHVRDTCRAAVAKSGDKLVVATNAILRAAALVSALFVLTYSFSFAAGEQKSEPAAPADITASAVAAPDAAGVVDPHRALLLRAMFARDVTRRLNVPAAAQQEYGQRLQTALEQNQLGNLSGEYVVLVDRNANVQALFIYFRATPSDKWLMIGASPVATGRPGEFDHFITPLGVFEHTPDNMDFRAEGTMNENGIRGYGKRDMRIFDLGWAQGERGWGKGGMSQMRFQMHATDPDRLEPLLGVRHSKGCVRIPASLNVFLDHYGILDAEYEALVESGKPLWVLHSDRQVTPWAGRYIVVVDSERKARPAWSPAPGSKARAKVPAAGDTAD
;
A
#
# COMPACT_ATOMS: atom_id res chain seq x y z
N MET A 1 37.53 -49.25 9.46
CA MET A 1 38.35 -48.17 10.06
C MET A 1 37.53 -46.89 9.96
N ASN A 2 36.79 -46.47 10.99
CA ASN A 2 37.21 -45.67 12.17
C ASN A 2 38.11 -44.49 11.75
N GLU A 3 37.85 -43.22 12.05
CA GLU A 3 37.47 -42.56 13.33
C GLU A 3 36.54 -41.33 13.07
N LYS A 4 35.47 -41.05 13.83
CA LYS A 4 35.32 -40.41 15.16
C LYS A 4 35.77 -38.93 15.31
N LYS A 5 34.74 -38.05 15.35
CA LYS A 5 34.45 -36.89 16.23
C LYS A 5 35.59 -35.96 16.69
N ARG A 6 35.39 -34.65 16.45
CA ARG A 6 35.72 -33.57 17.42
C ARG A 6 34.71 -32.41 17.32
N LEU A 7 33.84 -32.32 18.33
CA LEU A 7 33.19 -31.09 18.78
C LEU A 7 34.20 -30.39 19.72
N ASP A 8 34.30 -29.06 19.66
CA ASP A 8 34.67 -28.12 20.76
C ASP A 8 34.67 -26.68 20.18
N GLN A 9 33.67 -25.84 20.52
CA GLN A 9 33.66 -24.72 21.50
C GLN A 9 33.61 -23.33 20.81
N PRO A 10 32.59 -22.47 21.06
CA PRO A 10 32.63 -21.07 20.66
C PRO A 10 33.39 -20.22 21.70
N ALA A 11 34.16 -19.27 21.18
CA ALA A 11 35.13 -18.44 21.87
C ALA A 11 34.50 -17.48 22.91
N GLU A 12 35.15 -17.37 24.07
CA GLU A 12 34.88 -16.44 25.18
C GLU A 12 34.99 -14.94 24.82
N SER A 13 35.37 -14.57 23.59
CA SER A 13 35.58 -13.17 23.19
C SER A 13 34.28 -12.38 23.00
N ASP A 14 33.17 -13.04 22.68
CA ASP A 14 31.94 -12.34 22.30
C ASP A 14 31.11 -11.91 23.52
N ALA A 15 31.24 -12.59 24.65
CA ALA A 15 30.50 -12.28 25.87
C ALA A 15 30.97 -10.96 26.52
N ILE A 16 32.27 -10.66 26.45
CA ILE A 16 32.84 -9.43 27.05
C ILE A 16 32.40 -8.19 26.26
N HIS A 17 32.31 -8.30 24.92
CA HIS A 17 31.88 -7.21 24.05
C HIS A 17 30.40 -6.85 24.25
N TRP A 18 29.53 -7.83 24.51
CA TRP A 18 28.10 -7.60 24.76
C TRP A 18 27.79 -6.92 26.09
N VAL A 19 28.53 -7.24 27.17
CA VAL A 19 28.32 -6.62 28.48
C VAL A 19 28.74 -5.14 28.49
N GLU A 20 29.76 -4.78 27.72
CA GLU A 20 30.25 -3.40 27.60
C GLU A 20 29.32 -2.51 26.77
N ILE A 21 28.71 -3.05 25.70
CA ILE A 21 27.70 -2.33 24.91
C ILE A 21 26.44 -2.03 25.75
N ASN A 22 25.98 -3.00 26.54
CA ASN A 22 24.78 -2.83 27.36
C ASN A 22 24.97 -1.83 28.52
N ARG A 23 26.18 -1.74 29.08
CA ARG A 23 26.53 -0.73 30.10
C ARG A 23 26.48 0.69 29.52
N ASN A 24 27.04 0.88 28.33
CA ASN A 24 27.03 2.15 27.61
C ASN A 24 25.61 2.60 27.18
N ALA A 25 24.70 1.65 26.89
CA ALA A 25 23.31 1.95 26.60
C ALA A 25 22.53 2.42 27.85
N ALA A 26 22.78 1.80 29.01
CA ALA A 26 22.14 2.18 30.27
C ALA A 26 22.58 3.57 30.76
N GLU A 27 23.86 3.92 30.60
CA GLU A 27 24.39 5.25 30.95
C GLU A 27 23.82 6.36 30.03
N ARG A 28 23.63 6.06 28.73
CA ARG A 28 22.97 6.99 27.79
C ARG A 28 21.48 7.20 28.11
N ALA A 29 20.77 6.16 28.54
CA ALA A 29 19.37 6.27 28.95
C ALA A 29 19.18 7.12 30.22
N LEU A 30 20.12 7.02 31.17
CA LEU A 30 20.13 7.87 32.38
C LEU A 30 20.41 9.33 32.03
N HIS A 31 21.34 9.61 31.12
CA HIS A 31 21.65 10.97 30.67
C HIS A 31 20.47 11.64 29.96
N VAL A 32 19.74 10.91 29.12
CA VAL A 32 18.52 11.43 28.45
C VAL A 32 17.43 11.73 29.49
N ARG A 33 17.24 10.86 30.49
CA ARG A 33 16.26 11.07 31.56
C ARG A 33 16.54 12.33 32.38
N ASP A 34 17.81 12.58 32.70
CA ASP A 34 18.22 13.75 33.49
C ASP A 34 18.12 15.04 32.66
N THR A 35 18.39 14.96 31.36
CA THR A 35 18.21 16.08 30.42
C THR A 35 16.73 16.45 30.24
N CYS A 36 15.83 15.46 30.16
CA CYS A 36 14.39 15.70 30.11
C CYS A 36 13.86 16.29 31.43
N ARG A 37 14.37 15.85 32.59
CA ARG A 37 13.98 16.41 33.89
C ARG A 37 14.41 17.87 34.05
N ALA A 38 15.58 18.25 33.53
CA ALA A 38 16.05 19.63 33.50
C ALA A 38 15.25 20.53 32.54
N ALA A 39 14.73 19.99 31.44
CA ALA A 39 13.89 20.72 30.48
C ALA A 39 12.47 21.00 31.03
N VAL A 40 11.91 20.05 31.79
CA VAL A 40 10.60 20.24 32.46
C VAL A 40 10.71 21.24 33.61
N ALA A 41 11.80 21.26 34.36
CA ALA A 41 12.04 22.26 35.40
C ALA A 41 12.20 23.70 34.86
N LYS A 42 12.59 23.87 33.59
CA LYS A 42 12.74 25.20 32.94
C LYS A 42 11.47 25.74 32.28
N SER A 43 10.40 24.96 32.19
CA SER A 43 9.19 25.31 31.43
C SER A 43 7.97 25.64 32.30
N GLY A 44 8.11 25.59 33.63
CA GLY A 44 7.02 25.78 34.60
C GLY A 44 6.50 27.21 34.80
N ASP A 45 7.19 28.24 34.30
CA ASP A 45 6.89 29.64 34.67
C ASP A 45 6.22 30.51 33.59
N LYS A 46 5.73 29.93 32.48
CA LYS A 46 5.13 30.72 31.37
C LYS A 46 3.76 30.26 30.87
N LEU A 47 2.97 29.57 31.68
CA LEU A 47 1.60 29.16 31.33
C LEU A 47 0.56 29.55 32.39
N VAL A 48 0.56 30.83 32.81
CA VAL A 48 -0.49 31.39 33.71
C VAL A 48 -1.04 32.76 33.25
N VAL A 49 -0.60 33.32 32.11
CA VAL A 49 -0.98 34.71 31.72
C VAL A 49 -1.79 34.80 30.41
N ALA A 50 -2.27 33.68 29.85
CA ALA A 50 -2.98 33.69 28.56
C ALA A 50 -4.40 33.07 28.60
N THR A 51 -5.15 33.25 29.68
CA THR A 51 -6.53 32.73 29.82
C THR A 51 -7.56 33.73 30.38
N ASN A 52 -7.32 35.04 30.27
CA ASN A 52 -8.26 36.06 30.79
C ASN A 52 -8.68 37.19 29.81
N ALA A 53 -8.49 37.02 28.50
CA ALA A 53 -8.78 38.08 27.52
C ALA A 53 -9.90 37.78 26.50
N ILE A 54 -10.53 36.60 26.49
CA ILE A 54 -11.52 36.22 25.44
C ILE A 54 -12.92 35.90 26.02
N LEU A 55 -13.19 36.26 27.29
CA LEU A 55 -14.49 36.04 27.94
C LEU A 55 -15.24 37.34 28.31
N ARG A 56 -14.90 38.47 27.69
CA ARG A 56 -15.60 39.75 27.88
C ARG A 56 -15.79 40.51 26.57
N ALA A 57 -16.65 39.99 25.70
CA ALA A 57 -17.36 40.75 24.69
C ALA A 57 -18.75 40.13 24.48
N ALA A 58 -19.63 40.42 25.44
CA ALA A 58 -21.06 40.18 25.37
C ALA A 58 -21.65 40.97 24.18
N ALA A 59 -22.55 40.37 23.40
CA ALA A 59 -24.01 40.55 23.46
C ALA A 59 -24.54 41.96 23.09
N LEU A 60 -25.63 41.95 22.30
CA LEU A 60 -26.48 43.05 21.79
C LEU A 60 -26.04 43.76 20.49
N VAL A 61 -26.69 43.43 19.37
CA VAL A 61 -27.61 44.34 18.64
C VAL A 61 -28.68 43.49 17.93
N SER A 62 -29.93 43.90 18.11
CA SER A 62 -31.17 43.22 17.72
C SER A 62 -31.57 43.42 16.25
N ALA A 63 -32.38 42.46 15.78
CA ALA A 63 -33.41 42.49 14.73
C ALA A 63 -33.68 43.78 13.94
N LEU A 64 -33.77 43.66 12.61
CA LEU A 64 -34.89 44.10 11.76
C LEU A 64 -34.55 43.76 10.28
N PHE A 65 -35.44 43.02 9.59
CA PHE A 65 -35.92 43.28 8.22
C PHE A 65 -36.60 42.00 7.68
N VAL A 66 -37.91 41.93 7.92
CA VAL A 66 -38.84 41.16 7.10
C VAL A 66 -39.09 42.02 5.87
N LEU A 67 -38.69 41.56 4.69
CA LEU A 67 -39.20 42.09 3.43
C LEU A 67 -39.71 40.92 2.58
N THR A 68 -41.03 40.96 2.38
CA THR A 68 -41.82 40.12 1.51
C THR A 68 -41.33 40.22 0.06
N TYR A 69 -40.91 39.10 -0.52
CA TYR A 69 -40.84 38.92 -1.96
C TYR A 69 -41.81 37.81 -2.35
N SER A 70 -42.97 38.19 -2.87
CA SER A 70 -43.87 37.30 -3.58
C SER A 70 -43.29 37.03 -4.96
N PHE A 71 -42.63 35.88 -5.12
CA PHE A 71 -42.36 35.33 -6.45
C PHE A 71 -43.49 34.38 -6.84
N SER A 72 -44.23 34.76 -7.87
CA SER A 72 -45.14 33.87 -8.59
C SER A 72 -44.36 32.71 -9.19
N PHE A 73 -44.53 31.50 -8.68
CA PHE A 73 -44.07 30.29 -9.34
C PHE A 73 -45.06 29.93 -10.45
N ALA A 74 -44.67 30.18 -11.69
CA ALA A 74 -45.23 29.48 -12.85
C ALA A 74 -44.86 28.00 -12.73
N ALA A 75 -45.84 27.12 -12.93
CA ALA A 75 -45.65 25.67 -12.97
C ALA A 75 -44.73 25.30 -14.15
N GLY A 76 -43.44 25.14 -13.86
CA GLY A 76 -42.46 24.54 -14.76
C GLY A 76 -42.39 23.04 -14.51
N GLU A 77 -42.48 22.25 -15.58
CA GLU A 77 -42.31 20.80 -15.57
C GLU A 77 -41.10 20.38 -14.73
N GLN A 78 -41.38 19.51 -13.77
CA GLN A 78 -40.38 18.90 -12.91
C GLN A 78 -39.53 17.95 -13.75
N LYS A 79 -38.43 18.47 -14.30
CA LYS A 79 -37.39 17.67 -14.95
C LYS A 79 -36.86 16.70 -13.91
N SER A 80 -37.19 15.42 -14.06
CA SER A 80 -36.74 14.35 -13.18
C SER A 80 -35.21 14.35 -13.11
N GLU A 81 -34.69 14.76 -11.97
CA GLU A 81 -33.28 14.66 -11.63
C GLU A 81 -32.92 13.16 -11.54
N PRO A 82 -31.87 12.69 -12.23
CA PRO A 82 -31.49 11.29 -12.16
C PRO A 82 -31.13 10.95 -10.71
N ALA A 83 -31.75 9.91 -10.17
CA ALA A 83 -31.49 9.41 -8.82
C ALA A 83 -29.98 9.22 -8.61
N ALA A 84 -29.47 9.69 -7.47
CA ALA A 84 -28.12 9.40 -7.03
C ALA A 84 -27.86 7.89 -7.13
N PRO A 85 -26.69 7.44 -7.62
CA PRO A 85 -26.38 6.02 -7.69
C PRO A 85 -26.51 5.43 -6.29
N ALA A 86 -27.33 4.38 -6.14
CA ALA A 86 -27.50 3.67 -4.89
C ALA A 86 -26.12 3.35 -4.29
N ASP A 87 -25.92 3.68 -3.01
CA ASP A 87 -24.68 3.40 -2.29
C ASP A 87 -24.38 1.89 -2.34
N ILE A 88 -23.52 1.48 -3.28
CA ILE A 88 -23.01 0.11 -3.33
C ILE A 88 -22.04 -0.02 -2.16
N THR A 89 -22.52 -0.56 -1.05
CA THR A 89 -21.73 -0.86 0.15
C THR A 89 -20.92 -2.14 -0.08
N ALA A 90 -19.81 -2.33 0.65
CA ALA A 90 -19.04 -3.58 0.56
C ALA A 90 -19.88 -4.79 0.97
N SER A 91 -20.83 -4.62 1.89
CA SER A 91 -21.83 -5.64 2.23
C SER A 91 -22.66 -6.08 1.02
N ALA A 92 -22.93 -5.21 0.04
CA ALA A 92 -23.63 -5.59 -1.19
C ALA A 92 -22.78 -6.46 -2.13
N VAL A 93 -21.44 -6.37 -2.02
CA VAL A 93 -20.49 -7.21 -2.78
C VAL A 93 -20.53 -8.66 -2.29
N ALA A 94 -20.62 -8.85 -0.97
CA ALA A 94 -20.64 -10.16 -0.33
C ALA A 94 -22.06 -10.73 -0.10
N ALA A 95 -23.12 -10.02 -0.48
CA ALA A 95 -24.48 -10.47 -0.22
C ALA A 95 -24.80 -11.74 -1.03
N PRO A 96 -25.34 -12.80 -0.41
CA PRO A 96 -25.83 -13.97 -1.14
C PRO A 96 -27.10 -13.63 -1.93
N ASP A 97 -27.36 -14.40 -2.99
CA ASP A 97 -28.65 -14.41 -3.66
C ASP A 97 -29.72 -15.14 -2.81
N ALA A 98 -30.94 -15.24 -3.34
CA ALA A 98 -32.05 -15.91 -2.65
C ALA A 98 -31.80 -17.42 -2.40
N ALA A 99 -30.81 -18.02 -3.06
CA ALA A 99 -30.39 -19.41 -2.89
C ALA A 99 -29.17 -19.55 -1.96
N GLY A 100 -28.66 -18.46 -1.38
CA GLY A 100 -27.46 -18.47 -0.53
C GLY A 100 -26.14 -18.45 -1.29
N VAL A 101 -26.17 -18.31 -2.63
CA VAL A 101 -24.98 -18.31 -3.48
C VAL A 101 -24.57 -16.87 -3.76
N VAL A 102 -23.31 -16.53 -3.52
CA VAL A 102 -22.78 -15.21 -3.90
C VAL A 102 -22.31 -15.30 -5.36
N ASP A 103 -23.03 -14.65 -6.28
CA ASP A 103 -22.64 -14.55 -7.69
C ASP A 103 -21.23 -13.96 -7.83
N PRO A 104 -20.23 -14.70 -8.34
CA PRO A 104 -18.86 -14.22 -8.50
C PRO A 104 -18.74 -12.96 -9.38
N HIS A 105 -19.70 -12.70 -10.27
CA HIS A 105 -19.69 -11.47 -11.06
C HIS A 105 -19.88 -10.21 -10.20
N ARG A 106 -20.42 -10.33 -8.98
CA ARG A 106 -20.48 -9.23 -8.01
C ARG A 106 -19.11 -8.75 -7.54
N ALA A 107 -18.05 -9.54 -7.74
CA ALA A 107 -16.67 -9.09 -7.54
C ALA A 107 -16.35 -7.81 -8.36
N LEU A 108 -17.04 -7.57 -9.47
CA LEU A 108 -16.85 -6.36 -10.29
C LEU A 108 -17.40 -5.10 -9.62
N LEU A 109 -18.26 -5.21 -8.62
CA LEU A 109 -18.78 -4.07 -7.85
C LEU A 109 -17.66 -3.33 -7.10
N LEU A 110 -16.55 -4.01 -6.78
CA LEU A 110 -15.35 -3.39 -6.20
C LEU A 110 -14.72 -2.30 -7.11
N ARG A 111 -15.10 -2.22 -8.41
CA ARG A 111 -14.74 -1.09 -9.27
C ARG A 111 -15.24 0.25 -8.73
N ALA A 112 -16.45 0.29 -8.19
CA ALA A 112 -17.04 1.52 -7.66
C ALA A 112 -16.30 1.97 -6.39
N MET A 113 -16.00 1.03 -5.49
CA MET A 113 -15.23 1.30 -4.28
C MET A 113 -13.78 1.69 -4.62
N PHE A 114 -13.13 1.01 -5.57
CA PHE A 114 -11.79 1.41 -6.04
C PHE A 114 -11.80 2.84 -6.57
N ALA A 115 -12.80 3.20 -7.39
CA ALA A 115 -12.93 4.54 -7.95
C ALA A 115 -13.18 5.62 -6.88
N ARG A 116 -13.82 5.27 -5.77
CA ARG A 116 -14.10 6.18 -4.64
C ARG A 116 -12.88 6.31 -3.73
N ASP A 117 -12.27 5.19 -3.36
CA ASP A 117 -11.34 5.12 -2.22
C ASP A 117 -9.87 5.26 -2.64
N VAL A 118 -9.53 4.92 -3.88
CA VAL A 118 -8.16 5.07 -4.40
C VAL A 118 -8.02 6.44 -5.08
N THR A 119 -7.12 7.27 -4.57
CA THR A 119 -6.94 8.65 -5.05
C THR A 119 -6.05 8.72 -6.29
N ARG A 120 -4.93 7.98 -6.29
CA ARG A 120 -3.95 7.93 -7.38
C ARG A 120 -4.32 6.81 -8.36
N ARG A 121 -5.24 7.11 -9.29
CA ARG A 121 -5.73 6.13 -10.28
C ARG A 121 -5.16 6.38 -11.67
N LEU A 122 -5.05 5.32 -12.46
CA LEU A 122 -4.73 5.38 -13.89
C LEU A 122 -5.98 5.15 -14.72
N ASN A 123 -6.22 6.03 -15.71
CA ASN A 123 -7.31 5.89 -16.66
C ASN A 123 -6.86 5.02 -17.84
N VAL A 124 -6.86 3.70 -17.64
CA VAL A 124 -6.36 2.73 -18.62
C VAL A 124 -7.41 2.50 -19.73
N PRO A 125 -7.10 2.71 -21.01
CA PRO A 125 -8.03 2.44 -22.11
C PRO A 125 -8.40 0.96 -22.23
N ALA A 126 -9.61 0.64 -22.68
CA ALA A 126 -10.11 -0.73 -22.76
C ALA A 126 -9.17 -1.71 -23.49
N ALA A 127 -8.54 -1.27 -24.59
CA ALA A 127 -7.58 -2.10 -25.33
C ALA A 127 -6.35 -2.45 -24.47
N ALA A 128 -5.83 -1.51 -23.68
CA ALA A 128 -4.73 -1.77 -22.76
C ALA A 128 -5.17 -2.66 -21.59
N GLN A 129 -6.39 -2.49 -21.07
CA GLN A 129 -6.93 -3.41 -20.05
C GLN A 129 -6.98 -4.85 -20.55
N GLN A 130 -7.38 -5.06 -21.80
CA GLN A 130 -7.39 -6.39 -22.42
C GLN A 130 -5.97 -6.93 -22.65
N GLU A 131 -5.04 -6.10 -23.14
CA GLU A 131 -3.64 -6.47 -23.33
C GLU A 131 -3.01 -6.96 -22.01
N TYR A 132 -3.18 -6.21 -20.92
CA TYR A 132 -2.66 -6.62 -19.61
C TYR A 132 -3.38 -7.83 -19.03
N GLY A 133 -4.69 -8.00 -19.29
CA GLY A 133 -5.40 -9.22 -18.93
C GLY A 133 -4.87 -10.46 -19.65
N GLN A 134 -4.47 -10.33 -20.92
CA GLN A 134 -3.80 -11.41 -21.67
C GLN A 134 -2.40 -11.70 -21.13
N ARG A 135 -1.61 -10.66 -20.83
CA ARG A 135 -0.28 -10.82 -20.21
C ARG A 135 -0.38 -11.53 -18.86
N LEU A 136 -1.37 -11.18 -18.05
CA LEU A 136 -1.67 -11.86 -16.79
C LEU A 136 -1.96 -13.34 -17.05
N GLN A 137 -2.87 -13.65 -17.98
CA GLN A 137 -3.20 -15.03 -18.33
C GLN A 137 -1.95 -15.84 -18.74
N THR A 138 -1.12 -15.29 -19.63
CA THR A 138 0.12 -15.95 -20.05
C THR A 138 1.08 -16.20 -18.89
N ALA A 139 1.26 -15.23 -18.00
CA ALA A 139 2.12 -15.41 -16.83
C ALA A 139 1.58 -16.49 -15.89
N LEU A 140 0.27 -16.55 -15.67
CA LEU A 140 -0.36 -17.60 -14.86
C LEU A 140 -0.24 -18.99 -15.52
N GLU A 141 -0.47 -19.10 -16.83
CA GLU A 141 -0.31 -20.35 -17.59
C GLU A 141 1.11 -20.92 -17.49
N GLN A 142 2.12 -20.05 -17.63
CA GLN A 142 3.54 -20.43 -17.49
C GLN A 142 3.89 -20.97 -16.10
N ASN A 143 3.09 -20.62 -15.08
CA ASN A 143 3.23 -21.07 -13.70
C ASN A 143 2.16 -22.10 -13.30
N GLN A 144 1.56 -22.79 -14.27
CA GLN A 144 0.56 -23.85 -14.05
C GLN A 144 -0.72 -23.38 -13.32
N LEU A 145 -1.00 -22.07 -13.36
CA LEU A 145 -2.19 -21.41 -12.79
C LEU A 145 -3.17 -20.94 -13.88
N GLY A 146 -3.13 -21.53 -15.08
CA GLY A 146 -3.95 -21.08 -16.22
C GLY A 146 -5.47 -21.12 -15.98
N ASN A 147 -5.94 -21.95 -15.03
CA ASN A 147 -7.35 -22.08 -14.66
C ASN A 147 -7.78 -21.22 -13.45
N LEU A 148 -6.88 -20.37 -12.91
CA LEU A 148 -7.14 -19.56 -11.72
C LEU A 148 -8.36 -18.64 -11.90
N SER A 149 -9.41 -18.76 -11.09
CA SER A 149 -10.62 -17.94 -11.21
C SER A 149 -11.35 -17.86 -9.89
N GLY A 150 -12.31 -16.93 -9.76
CA GLY A 150 -13.05 -16.73 -8.52
C GLY A 150 -12.25 -16.03 -7.41
N GLU A 151 -11.10 -15.44 -7.75
CA GLU A 151 -10.30 -14.62 -6.84
C GLU A 151 -9.69 -13.41 -7.56
N TYR A 152 -9.36 -12.37 -6.80
CA TYR A 152 -8.62 -11.21 -7.33
C TYR A 152 -7.16 -11.55 -7.58
N VAL A 153 -6.58 -10.95 -8.62
CA VAL A 153 -5.15 -11.02 -8.88
C VAL A 153 -4.59 -9.63 -9.07
N VAL A 154 -3.49 -9.34 -8.38
CA VAL A 154 -2.74 -8.10 -8.56
C VAL A 154 -1.68 -8.33 -9.65
N LEU A 155 -1.65 -7.46 -10.64
CA LEU A 155 -0.65 -7.45 -11.70
C LEU A 155 0.20 -6.17 -11.61
N VAL A 156 1.51 -6.28 -11.67
CA VAL A 156 2.45 -5.16 -11.68
C VAL A 156 3.27 -5.19 -12.95
N ASP A 157 3.33 -4.07 -13.67
CA ASP A 157 4.25 -3.88 -14.78
C ASP A 157 5.48 -3.07 -14.32
N ARG A 158 6.61 -3.77 -14.19
CA ARG A 158 7.89 -3.18 -13.76
C ARG A 158 8.63 -2.42 -14.87
N ASN A 159 8.07 -2.36 -16.09
CA ASN A 159 8.69 -1.65 -17.20
C ASN A 159 8.87 -0.16 -16.83
N ALA A 160 10.04 0.42 -17.12
CA ALA A 160 10.38 1.80 -16.74
C ALA A 160 9.49 2.87 -17.41
N ASN A 161 8.84 2.52 -18.52
CA ASN A 161 7.90 3.37 -19.24
C ASN A 161 6.45 3.21 -18.76
N VAL A 162 6.14 2.20 -17.93
CA VAL A 162 4.78 1.91 -17.48
C VAL A 162 4.62 2.14 -15.99
N GLN A 163 5.28 1.35 -15.14
CA GLN A 163 5.22 1.48 -13.68
C GLN A 163 3.77 1.57 -13.16
N ALA A 164 2.99 0.52 -13.42
CA ALA A 164 1.59 0.45 -13.05
C ALA A 164 1.26 -0.85 -12.33
N LEU A 165 0.31 -0.76 -11.39
CA LEU A 165 -0.38 -1.89 -10.78
C LEU A 165 -1.81 -1.92 -11.28
N PHE A 166 -2.32 -3.12 -11.54
CA PHE A 166 -3.68 -3.43 -11.93
C PHE A 166 -4.26 -4.46 -10.96
N ILE A 167 -5.55 -4.37 -10.68
CA ILE A 167 -6.31 -5.41 -9.99
C ILE A 167 -7.24 -6.03 -11.01
N TYR A 168 -7.21 -7.34 -11.16
CA TYR A 168 -8.03 -8.11 -12.10
C TYR A 168 -8.89 -9.14 -11.38
N PHE A 169 -10.00 -9.50 -12.02
CA PHE A 169 -10.88 -10.57 -11.60
C PHE A 169 -11.44 -11.31 -12.82
N ARG A 170 -11.70 -12.62 -12.68
CA ARG A 170 -12.58 -13.37 -13.57
C ARG A 170 -13.38 -14.39 -12.76
N ALA A 171 -14.65 -14.58 -13.11
CA ALA A 171 -15.55 -15.46 -12.36
C ALA A 171 -15.23 -16.93 -12.62
N THR A 172 -15.01 -17.30 -13.88
CA THR A 172 -14.71 -18.68 -14.30
C THR A 172 -13.43 -18.75 -15.14
N PRO A 173 -12.82 -19.94 -15.33
CA PRO A 173 -11.60 -20.08 -16.15
C PRO A 173 -11.81 -19.68 -17.62
N SER A 174 -13.03 -19.82 -18.15
CA SER A 174 -13.39 -19.43 -19.52
C SER A 174 -13.60 -17.92 -19.69
N ASP A 175 -13.80 -17.19 -18.58
CA ASP A 175 -14.01 -15.74 -18.65
C ASP A 175 -12.71 -14.99 -18.93
N LYS A 176 -12.87 -13.83 -19.57
CA LYS A 176 -11.78 -12.88 -19.72
C LYS A 176 -11.48 -12.21 -18.38
N TRP A 177 -10.22 -11.88 -18.15
CA TRP A 177 -9.82 -11.00 -17.06
C TRP A 177 -10.43 -9.62 -17.22
N LEU A 178 -11.13 -9.16 -16.18
CA LEU A 178 -11.78 -7.88 -16.10
C LEU A 178 -11.07 -7.01 -15.06
N MET A 179 -10.60 -5.83 -15.47
CA MET A 179 -9.88 -4.92 -14.58
C MET A 179 -10.84 -4.28 -13.57
N ILE A 180 -10.46 -4.29 -12.29
CA ILE A 180 -11.15 -3.59 -11.19
C ILE A 180 -10.63 -2.15 -11.09
N GLY A 181 -9.32 -1.96 -11.19
CA GLY A 181 -8.69 -0.67 -11.06
C GLY A 181 -7.20 -0.71 -11.37
N ALA A 182 -6.60 0.47 -11.56
CA ALA A 182 -5.18 0.61 -11.79
C ALA A 182 -4.61 1.87 -11.11
N SER A 183 -3.34 1.81 -10.72
CA SER A 183 -2.62 2.86 -9.98
C SER A 183 -1.16 2.92 -10.41
N PRO A 184 -0.50 4.09 -10.38
CA PRO A 184 0.94 4.14 -10.57
C PRO A 184 1.66 3.45 -9.40
N VAL A 185 2.82 2.87 -9.68
CA VAL A 185 3.73 2.31 -8.67
C VAL A 185 5.15 2.81 -8.88
N ALA A 186 6.05 2.50 -7.95
CA ALA A 186 7.48 2.60 -8.17
C ALA A 186 8.14 1.26 -7.85
N THR A 187 8.80 0.69 -8.86
CA THR A 187 9.55 -0.57 -8.73
C THR A 187 11.05 -0.29 -8.62
N GLY A 188 11.82 -1.36 -8.46
CA GLY A 188 13.27 -1.34 -8.26
C GLY A 188 14.03 -0.50 -9.28
N ARG A 189 14.87 0.41 -8.79
CA ARG A 189 15.69 1.31 -9.59
C ARG A 189 17.14 0.83 -9.59
N PRO A 190 17.64 0.23 -10.68
CA PRO A 190 19.03 -0.22 -10.73
C PRO A 190 20.01 0.97 -10.70
N GLY A 191 21.28 0.69 -10.38
CA GLY A 191 22.40 1.63 -10.46
C GLY A 191 23.07 1.96 -9.13
N GLU A 192 22.45 1.60 -8.00
CA GLU A 192 22.95 1.87 -6.65
C GLU A 192 23.09 0.58 -5.83
N PHE A 193 24.03 0.56 -4.88
CA PHE A 193 24.27 -0.60 -4.03
C PHE A 193 22.97 -1.02 -3.32
N ASP A 194 22.69 -2.32 -3.31
CA ASP A 194 21.47 -2.93 -2.75
C ASP A 194 20.17 -2.60 -3.50
N HIS A 195 20.26 -2.00 -4.70
CA HIS A 195 19.08 -1.75 -5.53
C HIS A 195 18.85 -2.85 -6.57
N PHE A 196 17.86 -3.69 -6.31
CA PHE A 196 17.43 -4.72 -7.23
C PHE A 196 16.51 -4.19 -8.32
N ILE A 197 16.51 -4.86 -9.47
CA ILE A 197 15.37 -4.78 -10.38
C ILE A 197 14.29 -5.71 -9.82
N THR A 198 13.10 -5.18 -9.54
CA THR A 198 11.96 -5.93 -8.96
C THR A 198 11.73 -7.24 -9.73
N PRO A 199 11.73 -8.41 -9.09
CA PRO A 199 11.75 -9.70 -9.77
C PRO A 199 10.49 -9.94 -10.62
N LEU A 200 10.64 -10.67 -11.73
CA LEU A 200 9.51 -11.14 -12.55
C LEU A 200 8.99 -12.47 -12.01
N GLY A 201 7.69 -12.73 -12.15
CA GLY A 201 7.10 -14.01 -11.77
C GLY A 201 5.71 -13.89 -11.18
N VAL A 202 5.22 -15.02 -10.67
CA VAL A 202 3.99 -15.13 -9.88
C VAL A 202 4.39 -15.39 -8.44
N PHE A 203 3.95 -14.52 -7.53
CA PHE A 203 4.30 -14.55 -6.12
C PHE A 203 3.04 -14.78 -5.30
N GLU A 204 3.15 -15.68 -4.32
CA GLU A 204 2.09 -15.95 -3.36
C GLU A 204 2.25 -15.07 -2.14
N HIS A 205 1.13 -14.52 -1.67
CA HIS A 205 1.03 -13.78 -0.43
C HIS A 205 0.42 -14.71 0.62
N THR A 206 1.29 -15.21 1.51
CA THR A 206 0.94 -16.24 2.49
C THR A 206 1.38 -15.84 3.90
N PRO A 207 0.70 -16.32 4.95
CA PRO A 207 1.09 -16.09 6.35
C PRO A 207 2.46 -16.68 6.75
N ASP A 208 3.06 -17.55 5.92
CA ASP A 208 4.42 -18.06 6.14
C ASP A 208 5.46 -16.93 6.07
N ASN A 209 5.15 -15.89 5.29
CA ASN A 209 5.85 -14.62 5.28
C ASN A 209 4.95 -13.56 5.93
N MET A 210 4.82 -13.64 7.25
CA MET A 210 3.92 -12.77 8.01
C MET A 210 4.15 -11.29 7.67
N ASP A 211 3.04 -10.62 7.37
CA ASP A 211 3.02 -9.18 7.09
C ASP A 211 3.38 -8.35 8.32
N PHE A 212 3.65 -7.07 8.08
CA PHE A 212 3.91 -6.08 9.12
C PHE A 212 3.04 -4.84 8.93
N ARG A 213 2.96 -4.03 9.99
CA ARG A 213 2.37 -2.69 9.94
C ARG A 213 3.45 -1.64 10.14
N ALA A 214 3.43 -0.61 9.31
CA ALA A 214 4.41 0.46 9.33
C ALA A 214 4.30 1.25 10.64
N GLU A 215 5.43 1.55 11.28
CA GLU A 215 5.45 2.43 12.44
C GLU A 215 5.18 3.90 12.07
N GLY A 216 5.43 4.26 10.80
CA GLY A 216 5.30 5.64 10.31
C GLY A 216 6.41 6.57 10.78
N THR A 217 7.56 6.02 11.17
CA THR A 217 8.74 6.75 11.62
C THR A 217 9.48 7.38 10.44
N MET A 218 10.03 8.58 10.67
CA MET A 218 10.86 9.28 9.70
C MET A 218 12.30 8.77 9.81
N ASN A 219 12.93 8.48 8.68
CA ASN A 219 14.39 8.27 8.64
C ASN A 219 15.15 9.61 8.68
N GLU A 220 16.48 9.55 8.60
CA GLU A 220 17.36 10.73 8.61
C GLU A 220 17.07 11.76 7.48
N ASN A 221 16.45 11.29 6.38
CA ASN A 221 16.04 12.13 5.25
C ASN A 221 14.62 12.70 5.41
N GLY A 222 13.95 12.47 6.55
CA GLY A 222 12.58 12.91 6.79
C GLY A 222 11.57 12.19 5.89
N ILE A 223 11.83 10.92 5.58
CA ILE A 223 10.98 10.05 4.76
C ILE A 223 10.52 8.87 5.61
N ARG A 224 9.24 8.51 5.50
CA ARG A 224 8.71 7.26 6.04
C ARG A 224 8.82 6.15 5.00
N GLY A 225 9.79 5.24 5.18
CA GLY A 225 10.11 4.18 4.19
C GLY A 225 8.88 3.35 3.77
N TYR A 226 8.10 2.88 4.75
CA TYR A 226 6.87 2.10 4.54
C TYR A 226 5.58 2.94 4.52
N GLY A 227 5.70 4.26 4.39
CA GLY A 227 4.55 5.17 4.40
C GLY A 227 4.07 5.57 5.80
N LYS A 228 2.83 6.06 5.90
CA LYS A 228 2.24 6.48 7.19
C LYS A 228 2.18 5.32 8.18
N ARG A 229 2.03 5.65 9.46
CA ARG A 229 1.77 4.66 10.50
C ARG A 229 0.57 3.81 10.11
N ASP A 230 0.64 2.54 10.48
CA ASP A 230 -0.42 1.55 10.34
C ASP A 230 -0.69 1.07 8.90
N MET A 231 0.11 1.52 7.91
CA MET A 231 0.06 0.96 6.56
C MET A 231 0.56 -0.47 6.56
N ARG A 232 -0.04 -1.31 5.73
CA ARG A 232 0.34 -2.72 5.61
C ARG A 232 1.56 -2.90 4.71
N ILE A 233 2.49 -3.76 5.15
CA ILE A 233 3.56 -4.28 4.31
C ILE A 233 3.16 -5.69 3.94
N PHE A 234 2.83 -5.89 2.67
CA PHE A 234 2.56 -7.21 2.10
C PHE A 234 3.90 -7.87 1.82
N ASP A 235 4.25 -8.89 2.60
CA ASP A 235 5.53 -9.57 2.51
C ASP A 235 5.39 -10.85 1.67
N LEU A 236 6.07 -10.87 0.52
CA LEU A 236 6.00 -11.95 -0.47
C LEU A 236 7.16 -12.92 -0.34
N GLY A 237 7.94 -12.78 0.73
CA GLY A 237 9.02 -13.69 1.04
C GLY A 237 10.34 -13.38 0.35
N TRP A 238 11.20 -14.40 0.30
CA TRP A 238 12.49 -14.32 -0.36
C TRP A 238 12.34 -14.65 -1.85
N ALA A 239 12.81 -13.76 -2.71
CA ALA A 239 12.83 -13.94 -4.16
C ALA A 239 14.25 -13.80 -4.73
N GLN A 240 14.51 -14.41 -5.88
CA GLN A 240 15.72 -14.14 -6.66
C GLN A 240 15.54 -12.85 -7.44
N GLY A 241 16.29 -11.81 -7.05
CA GLY A 241 16.32 -10.52 -7.72
C GLY A 241 17.59 -10.34 -8.56
N GLU A 242 17.46 -9.64 -9.68
CA GLU A 242 18.60 -9.18 -10.45
C GLU A 242 19.21 -7.96 -9.74
N ARG A 243 20.49 -8.05 -9.38
CA ARG A 243 21.22 -6.92 -8.80
C ARG A 243 21.38 -5.84 -9.86
N GLY A 244 20.87 -4.65 -9.57
CA GLY A 244 21.11 -3.46 -10.38
C GLY A 244 22.48 -2.82 -10.16
N TRP A 245 23.38 -3.45 -9.39
CA TRP A 245 24.66 -2.89 -8.98
C TRP A 245 25.81 -3.89 -9.10
N GLY A 246 27.04 -3.38 -8.89
CA GLY A 246 28.25 -4.19 -9.00
C GLY A 246 28.39 -4.81 -10.39
N LYS A 247 28.74 -6.09 -10.46
CA LYS A 247 28.80 -6.85 -11.72
C LYS A 247 27.43 -7.39 -12.17
N GLY A 248 26.33 -6.95 -11.54
CA GLY A 248 25.01 -7.53 -11.72
C GLY A 248 24.91 -8.95 -11.17
N GLY A 249 24.03 -9.77 -11.76
CA GLY A 249 23.77 -11.16 -11.38
C GLY A 249 22.61 -11.33 -10.40
N MET A 250 22.25 -12.58 -10.11
CA MET A 250 21.13 -12.90 -9.23
C MET A 250 21.57 -13.01 -7.76
N SER A 251 20.74 -12.51 -6.84
CA SER A 251 20.83 -12.81 -5.39
C SER A 251 19.45 -12.80 -4.76
N GLN A 252 19.36 -13.42 -3.57
CA GLN A 252 18.16 -13.31 -2.75
C GLN A 252 17.93 -11.87 -2.32
N MET A 253 16.65 -11.47 -2.35
CA MET A 253 16.13 -10.24 -1.78
C MET A 253 14.80 -10.54 -1.08
N ARG A 254 14.45 -9.74 -0.08
CA ARG A 254 13.10 -9.77 0.50
C ARG A 254 12.18 -8.98 -0.42
N PHE A 255 11.18 -9.63 -1.00
CA PHE A 255 10.27 -8.97 -1.93
C PHE A 255 9.00 -8.53 -1.20
N GLN A 256 8.74 -7.23 -1.23
CA GLN A 256 7.63 -6.62 -0.49
C GLN A 256 6.84 -5.66 -1.39
N MET A 257 5.55 -5.51 -1.10
CA MET A 257 4.70 -4.44 -1.61
C MET A 257 4.21 -3.60 -0.44
N HIS A 258 4.34 -2.28 -0.52
CA HIS A 258 4.02 -1.41 0.62
C HIS A 258 3.63 0.01 0.21
N ALA A 259 2.96 0.72 1.12
CA ALA A 259 2.64 2.13 0.96
C ALA A 259 3.92 2.98 0.87
N THR A 260 3.79 4.12 0.20
CA THR A 260 4.86 5.10 0.01
C THR A 260 4.64 6.30 0.93
N ASP A 261 5.69 7.02 1.33
CA ASP A 261 5.52 8.30 2.03
C ASP A 261 4.63 9.25 1.19
N PRO A 262 3.42 9.60 1.66
CA PRO A 262 2.45 10.36 0.87
C PRO A 262 2.88 11.82 0.65
N ASP A 263 3.71 12.36 1.54
CA ASP A 263 4.10 13.77 1.51
C ASP A 263 5.38 13.97 0.67
N ARG A 264 6.23 12.93 0.53
CA ARG A 264 7.54 13.01 -0.13
C ARG A 264 7.64 12.21 -1.42
N LEU A 265 7.30 10.91 -1.38
CA LEU A 265 7.66 9.96 -2.42
C LEU A 265 6.47 9.49 -3.26
N GLU A 266 5.25 9.47 -2.72
CA GLU A 266 4.03 9.11 -3.46
C GLU A 266 3.80 9.97 -4.73
N PRO A 267 4.14 11.28 -4.74
CA PRO A 267 4.09 12.08 -5.96
C PRO A 267 5.00 11.58 -7.09
N LEU A 268 6.02 10.76 -6.80
CA LEU A 268 6.95 10.19 -7.77
C LEU A 268 6.50 8.85 -8.36
N LEU A 269 5.44 8.24 -7.83
CA LEU A 269 4.94 6.98 -8.40
C LEU A 269 4.69 7.14 -9.92
N GLY A 270 5.05 6.12 -10.69
CA GLY A 270 5.10 6.13 -12.15
C GLY A 270 6.52 6.07 -12.73
N VAL A 271 7.56 6.01 -11.89
CA VAL A 271 8.97 5.75 -12.27
C VAL A 271 9.60 4.72 -11.35
N ARG A 272 10.70 4.10 -11.79
CA ARG A 272 11.50 3.23 -10.95
C ARG A 272 12.14 4.04 -9.83
N HIS A 273 11.82 3.69 -8.59
CA HIS A 273 12.23 4.43 -7.41
C HIS A 273 12.06 3.59 -6.14
N SER A 274 12.70 2.42 -6.05
CA SER A 274 12.80 1.61 -4.83
C SER A 274 14.09 0.76 -4.87
N LYS A 275 14.45 0.11 -3.77
CA LYS A 275 15.52 -0.91 -3.71
C LYS A 275 15.13 -2.28 -4.29
N GLY A 276 13.89 -2.44 -4.78
CA GLY A 276 13.41 -3.70 -5.36
C GLY A 276 11.95 -4.02 -5.02
N CYS A 277 11.39 -3.36 -4.01
CA CYS A 277 9.98 -3.47 -3.61
C CYS A 277 9.02 -2.87 -4.66
N VAL A 278 7.73 -3.18 -4.51
CA VAL A 278 6.64 -2.45 -5.19
C VAL A 278 6.08 -1.40 -4.25
N ARG A 279 6.44 -0.14 -4.49
CA ARG A 279 5.90 1.01 -3.76
C ARG A 279 4.56 1.43 -4.37
N ILE A 280 3.52 1.52 -3.55
CA ILE A 280 2.16 1.87 -3.96
C ILE A 280 1.63 3.11 -3.22
N PRO A 281 0.57 3.79 -3.72
CA PRO A 281 -0.05 4.88 -2.99
C PRO A 281 -0.65 4.42 -1.66
N ALA A 282 -0.67 5.29 -0.65
CA ALA A 282 -1.26 4.97 0.64
C ALA A 282 -2.74 4.59 0.54
N SER A 283 -3.53 5.27 -0.31
CA SER A 283 -4.94 4.94 -0.50
C SER A 283 -5.15 3.57 -1.15
N LEU A 284 -4.24 3.13 -2.01
CA LEU A 284 -4.31 1.78 -2.59
C LEU A 284 -3.96 0.73 -1.53
N ASN A 285 -2.97 1.00 -0.69
CA ASN A 285 -2.62 0.10 0.41
C ASN A 285 -3.81 -0.12 1.35
N VAL A 286 -4.46 0.97 1.78
CA VAL A 286 -5.68 0.92 2.60
C VAL A 286 -6.79 0.15 1.88
N PHE A 287 -6.99 0.38 0.58
CA PHE A 287 -7.99 -0.37 -0.19
C PHE A 287 -7.72 -1.87 -0.21
N LEU A 288 -6.47 -2.29 -0.45
CA LEU A 288 -6.09 -3.71 -0.45
C LEU A 288 -6.28 -4.36 0.93
N ASP A 289 -5.88 -3.66 2.00
CA ASP A 289 -5.97 -4.13 3.39
C ASP A 289 -7.43 -4.18 3.88
N HIS A 290 -8.20 -3.13 3.62
CA HIS A 290 -9.58 -3.03 4.07
C HIS A 290 -10.49 -4.06 3.40
N TYR A 291 -10.32 -4.32 2.10
CA TYR A 291 -11.13 -5.29 1.37
C TYR A 291 -10.53 -6.69 1.32
N GLY A 292 -9.36 -6.91 1.93
CA GLY A 292 -8.67 -8.20 1.94
C GLY A 292 -8.39 -8.76 0.55
N ILE A 293 -8.03 -7.90 -0.42
CA ILE A 293 -7.90 -8.28 -1.84
C ILE A 293 -6.87 -9.41 -2.04
N LEU A 294 -5.85 -9.47 -1.19
CA LEU A 294 -4.76 -10.45 -1.23
C LEU A 294 -4.75 -11.41 -0.04
N ASP A 295 -5.85 -11.48 0.73
CA ASP A 295 -5.85 -12.12 2.05
C ASP A 295 -6.44 -13.53 2.08
N ALA A 296 -6.55 -14.23 0.95
CA ALA A 296 -7.24 -15.54 0.90
C ALA A 296 -6.78 -16.51 2.01
N GLU A 297 -5.47 -16.63 2.23
CA GLU A 297 -4.92 -17.50 3.27
C GLU A 297 -4.96 -16.89 4.68
N TYR A 298 -4.87 -15.56 4.79
CA TYR A 298 -5.02 -14.86 6.06
C TYR A 298 -6.44 -15.01 6.60
N GLU A 299 -7.45 -14.89 5.74
CA GLU A 299 -8.85 -15.08 6.10
C GLU A 299 -9.15 -16.54 6.44
N ALA A 300 -8.60 -17.51 5.71
CA ALA A 300 -8.73 -18.93 6.07
C ALA A 300 -8.20 -19.22 7.48
N LEU A 301 -7.11 -18.57 7.91
CA LEU A 301 -6.62 -18.68 9.28
C LEU A 301 -7.58 -18.04 10.29
N VAL A 302 -8.14 -16.86 10.00
CA VAL A 302 -9.13 -16.19 10.85
C VAL A 302 -10.39 -17.05 11.00
N GLU A 303 -10.90 -17.61 9.91
CA GLU A 303 -12.06 -18.52 9.90
C GLU A 303 -11.78 -19.79 10.71
N SER A 304 -10.54 -20.26 10.74
CA SER A 304 -10.09 -21.36 11.61
C SER A 304 -9.98 -20.98 13.09
N GLY A 305 -10.31 -19.74 13.45
CA GLY A 305 -10.28 -19.23 14.82
C GLY A 305 -8.94 -18.65 15.26
N LYS A 306 -8.00 -18.40 14.34
CA LYS A 306 -6.70 -17.80 14.66
C LYS A 306 -6.73 -16.28 14.44
N PRO A 307 -6.71 -15.46 15.50
CA PRO A 307 -6.62 -14.01 15.33
C PRO A 307 -5.23 -13.64 14.80
N LEU A 308 -5.19 -12.73 13.83
CA LEU A 308 -3.95 -12.20 13.26
C LEU A 308 -3.89 -10.69 13.52
N TRP A 309 -2.91 -10.27 14.32
CA TRP A 309 -2.72 -8.87 14.73
C TRP A 309 -2.48 -7.93 13.55
N VAL A 310 -1.96 -8.48 12.44
CA VAL A 310 -1.64 -7.71 11.25
C VAL A 310 -2.87 -7.37 10.43
N LEU A 311 -4.02 -8.03 10.62
CA LEU A 311 -5.25 -7.69 9.90
C LEU A 311 -5.99 -6.55 10.60
N HIS A 312 -6.34 -5.51 9.84
CA HIS A 312 -6.99 -4.33 10.40
C HIS A 312 -8.38 -4.69 10.95
N SER A 313 -8.80 -4.02 12.03
CA SER A 313 -10.07 -4.33 12.70
C SER A 313 -11.31 -3.82 11.97
N ASP A 314 -11.15 -2.83 11.08
CA ASP A 314 -12.27 -2.25 10.32
C ASP A 314 -12.56 -2.95 8.98
N ARG A 315 -11.82 -4.03 8.68
CA ARG A 315 -11.87 -4.70 7.38
C ARG A 315 -13.28 -5.13 6.97
N GLN A 316 -13.58 -4.98 5.69
CA GLN A 316 -14.79 -5.46 5.01
C GLN A 316 -14.36 -6.41 3.90
N VAL A 317 -13.95 -7.61 4.30
CA VAL A 317 -13.27 -8.54 3.40
C VAL A 317 -14.22 -9.06 2.32
N THR A 318 -13.71 -9.12 1.10
CA THR A 318 -14.40 -9.72 -0.04
C THR A 318 -14.38 -11.25 0.05
N PRO A 319 -15.45 -11.96 -0.35
CA PRO A 319 -15.46 -13.43 -0.40
C PRO A 319 -14.56 -14.01 -1.51
N TRP A 320 -14.03 -13.16 -2.38
CA TRP A 320 -13.12 -13.54 -3.48
C TRP A 320 -11.70 -13.03 -3.27
N ALA A 321 -11.27 -12.95 -2.00
CA ALA A 321 -9.89 -12.63 -1.68
C ALA A 321 -8.96 -13.53 -2.48
N GLY A 322 -7.93 -12.95 -3.09
CA GLY A 322 -6.90 -13.71 -3.77
C GLY A 322 -5.64 -13.84 -2.94
N ARG A 323 -4.60 -14.39 -3.54
CA ARG A 323 -3.26 -14.47 -2.91
C ARG A 323 -2.11 -14.22 -3.88
N TYR A 324 -2.41 -13.86 -5.13
CA TYR A 324 -1.40 -13.79 -6.18
C TYR A 324 -1.06 -12.36 -6.57
N ILE A 325 0.24 -12.09 -6.58
CA ILE A 325 0.84 -10.90 -7.20
C ILE A 325 1.69 -11.36 -8.37
N VAL A 326 1.38 -10.88 -9.57
CA VAL A 326 2.10 -11.21 -10.80
C VAL A 326 2.91 -9.99 -11.22
N VAL A 327 4.22 -10.15 -11.41
CA VAL A 327 5.10 -9.09 -11.91
C VAL A 327 5.54 -9.41 -13.33
N VAL A 328 5.23 -8.52 -14.26
CA VAL A 328 5.60 -8.61 -15.68
C VAL A 328 6.47 -7.41 -16.09
N ASP A 329 7.16 -7.54 -17.22
CA ASP A 329 7.73 -6.40 -17.95
C ASP A 329 7.04 -6.36 -19.32
N SER A 330 6.31 -5.29 -19.62
CA SER A 330 5.66 -5.16 -20.94
C SER A 330 6.63 -4.93 -22.09
N GLU A 331 7.91 -4.67 -21.79
CA GLU A 331 8.97 -4.29 -22.73
C GLU A 331 8.66 -3.04 -23.58
N ARG A 332 7.63 -2.27 -23.19
CA ARG A 332 7.21 -1.05 -23.88
C ARG A 332 8.40 -0.09 -24.02
N LYS A 333 8.69 0.29 -25.26
CA LYS A 333 9.79 1.21 -25.59
C LYS A 333 9.42 2.68 -25.36
N ALA A 334 8.14 2.99 -25.40
CA ALA A 334 7.61 4.33 -25.18
C ALA A 334 6.56 4.34 -24.06
N ARG A 335 6.53 5.45 -23.31
CA ARG A 335 5.57 5.67 -22.24
C ARG A 335 4.16 5.90 -22.80
N PRO A 336 3.16 5.11 -22.42
CA PRO A 336 1.80 5.36 -22.85
C PRO A 336 1.22 6.59 -22.16
N ALA A 337 0.33 7.31 -22.86
CA ALA A 337 -0.35 8.49 -22.33
C ALA A 337 -1.16 8.20 -21.05
N TRP A 338 -1.68 6.98 -20.90
CA TRP A 338 -2.46 6.57 -19.72
C TRP A 338 -1.61 6.24 -18.49
N SER A 339 -0.28 6.13 -18.63
CA SER A 339 0.66 6.03 -17.49
C SER A 339 1.72 7.15 -17.54
N PRO A 340 1.32 8.41 -17.31
CA PRO A 340 2.22 9.54 -17.40
C PRO A 340 3.31 9.46 -16.32
N ALA A 341 4.48 10.02 -16.63
CA ALA A 341 5.53 10.19 -15.64
C ALA A 341 5.09 11.26 -14.61
N PRO A 342 5.59 11.20 -13.36
CA PRO A 342 5.37 12.26 -12.39
C PRO A 342 5.94 13.58 -12.91
N GLY A 343 5.20 14.67 -12.71
CA GLY A 343 5.55 16.00 -13.20
C GLY A 343 6.86 16.54 -12.58
N SER A 344 7.50 17.49 -13.26
CA SER A 344 8.78 18.09 -12.83
C SER A 344 8.74 18.67 -11.42
N LYS A 345 7.61 19.28 -11.01
CA LYS A 345 7.41 19.80 -9.65
C LYS A 345 7.45 18.71 -8.57
N ALA A 346 7.00 17.49 -8.87
CA ALA A 346 7.08 16.38 -7.93
C ALA A 346 8.54 15.95 -7.75
N ARG A 347 9.29 15.85 -8.84
CA ARG A 347 10.72 15.50 -8.83
C ARG A 347 11.58 16.53 -8.10
N ALA A 348 11.25 17.82 -8.21
CA ALA A 348 11.99 18.88 -7.52
C ALA A 348 11.83 18.87 -5.98
N LYS A 349 10.83 18.15 -5.44
CA LYS A 349 10.57 18.06 -3.99
C LYS A 349 11.30 16.90 -3.32
N VAL A 350 11.98 16.06 -4.09
CA VAL A 350 12.73 14.91 -3.58
C VAL A 350 14.05 15.41 -3.01
N PRO A 351 14.37 15.10 -1.75
CA PRO A 351 15.70 15.42 -1.20
C PRO A 351 16.80 14.80 -2.07
N ALA A 352 18.00 15.40 -2.09
CA ALA A 352 19.14 14.91 -2.89
C ALA A 352 19.63 13.49 -2.50
N ALA A 353 19.11 12.91 -1.41
CA ALA A 353 19.30 11.52 -0.97
C ALA A 353 17.98 10.77 -0.72
N GLY A 354 16.84 11.31 -1.18
CA GLY A 354 15.52 10.67 -1.00
C GLY A 354 15.34 9.38 -1.78
N ASP A 355 16.28 9.09 -2.68
CA ASP A 355 16.23 7.94 -3.56
C ASP A 355 16.83 6.67 -2.94
N THR A 356 17.62 6.81 -1.85
CA THR A 356 18.19 5.71 -1.05
C THR A 356 17.37 5.38 0.21
N ALA A 357 16.33 6.18 0.46
CA ALA A 357 15.44 6.12 1.61
C ALA A 357 14.41 4.99 1.48
N ASP A 358 14.88 3.75 1.53
CA ASP A 358 14.13 2.60 2.06
C ASP A 358 14.66 2.32 3.46
#